data_AF-A0A4R5Q6S1-F1
#
_entry.id   AF-A0A4R5Q6S1-F1
#
_cell.length_a   1.000
_cell.length_b   1.000
_cell.length_c   1.000
_cell.angle_alpha   90.00
_cell.angle_beta   90.00
_cell.angle_gamma   90.00
#
_symmetry.space_group_name_H-M   'P 1'
#
loop_
_entity.id
_entity.type
_entity.pdbx_description
1 polymer ?
#
loop_
_entity_poly.entity_id
_entity_poly.type
_entity_poly.pdbx_seq_one_letter_code
_entity_poly.pdbx_strand_id
1 'polypeptide(L)' 'MLDIDLDGSPVVPAADRLAEAGVPFLVATGWVLDRVKAGYAAPVLQKPFDPHEPAAAIAALTRARAGDRHSRA' A
#
# COMPACT_ATOMS: atom_id res chain seq x y z
N MET A 1 -3.81 -1.04 -4.49
CA MET A 1 -2.45 -1.62 -4.44
C MET A 1 -1.63 -0.93 -5.51
N LEU A 2 -0.37 -0.59 -5.21
CA LEU A 2 0.53 0.18 -6.06
C LEU A 2 1.82 -0.63 -6.28
N ASP A 3 2.34 -0.67 -7.50
CA ASP A 3 3.70 -1.16 -7.77
C ASP A 3 4.70 -0.03 -7.53
N ILE A 4 5.84 -0.28 -6.88
CA ILE A 4 6.78 0.79 -6.51
C ILE A 4 7.45 1.44 -7.72
N ASP A 5 7.72 0.65 -8.76
CA ASP A 5 8.38 1.04 -10.00
C ASP A 5 7.47 0.68 -11.18
N LEU A 6 7.14 1.69 -11.98
CA LEU A 6 6.31 1.56 -13.18
C LEU A 6 7.18 1.77 -14.40
N ASP A 7 8.11 0.85 -14.65
CA ASP A 7 9.07 0.90 -15.75
C ASP A 7 9.94 2.19 -15.69
N GLY A 8 10.59 2.38 -14.55
CA GLY A 8 11.42 3.56 -14.26
C GLY A 8 10.64 4.82 -13.87
N SER A 9 9.29 4.77 -13.91
CA SER A 9 8.45 5.84 -13.35
C SER A 9 8.11 5.53 -11.89
N PRO A 10 8.49 6.41 -10.93
CA PRO A 10 8.20 6.18 -9.52
C PRO A 10 6.69 6.31 -9.26
N VAL A 11 6.16 5.43 -8.40
CA VAL A 11 4.73 5.46 -8.03
C VAL A 11 4.35 6.58 -7.04
N VAL A 12 5.35 7.32 -6.57
CA VAL A 12 5.25 8.39 -5.57
C VAL A 12 4.09 9.35 -5.86
N PRO A 13 3.90 9.90 -7.09
CA PRO A 13 2.79 10.84 -7.33
C PRO A 13 1.41 10.21 -7.12
N ALA A 14 1.24 8.92 -7.40
CA ALA A 14 -0.02 8.22 -7.17
C ALA A 14 -0.22 7.95 -5.66
N ALA A 15 0.84 7.57 -4.96
CA ALA A 15 0.82 7.36 -3.52
C ALA A 15 0.48 8.65 -2.75
N ASP A 16 1.04 9.79 -3.18
CA ASP A 16 0.70 11.12 -2.63
C ASP A 16 -0.79 11.41 -2.75
N ARG A 17 -1.38 11.22 -3.94
CA ARG A 17 -2.81 11.50 -4.16
C ARG A 17 -3.72 10.60 -3.35
N LEU A 18 -3.34 9.34 -3.15
CA LEU A 18 -4.10 8.43 -2.29
C LEU A 18 -3.98 8.83 -0.82
N ALA A 19 -2.79 9.25 -0.37
CA ALA A 19 -2.58 9.73 0.99
C ALA A 19 -3.37 11.03 1.27
N GLU A 20 -3.31 12.01 0.36
CA GLU A 20 -4.09 13.25 0.41
C GLU A 20 -5.61 12.99 0.46
N ALA A 21 -6.08 11.98 -0.28
CA ALA A 21 -7.49 11.58 -0.29
C ALA A 21 -7.89 10.68 0.90
N GLY A 22 -6.98 10.35 1.82
CA GLY A 22 -7.23 9.43 2.93
C GLY A 22 -7.62 8.02 2.46
N VAL A 23 -7.15 7.62 1.28
CA VAL A 23 -7.38 6.29 0.72
C VAL A 23 -6.25 5.37 1.17
N PRO A 24 -6.53 4.31 1.94
CA PRO A 24 -5.50 3.36 2.34
C PRO A 24 -5.03 2.56 1.12
N PHE A 25 -3.72 2.31 1.07
CA PHE A 25 -3.10 1.54 0.00
C PHE A 25 -1.98 0.66 0.55
N LEU A 26 -1.57 -0.27 -0.30
CA LEU A 26 -0.49 -1.23 -0.11
C LEU A 26 0.48 -1.02 -1.27
N VAL A 27 1.78 -1.09 -1.00
CA VAL A 27 2.85 -1.04 -2.00
C VAL A 27 3.37 -2.45 -2.28
N ALA A 28 3.61 -2.77 -3.54
CA ALA A 28 4.23 -4.01 -3.99
C ALA A 28 5.60 -3.68 -4.61
N THR A 29 6.62 -4.48 -4.32
CA THR A 29 7.98 -4.19 -4.78
C THR A 29 8.71 -5.46 -5.21
N GLY A 30 9.43 -5.43 -6.33
CA GLY A 30 10.39 -6.48 -6.69
C GLY A 30 11.74 -6.38 -5.95
N TRP A 31 11.97 -5.24 -5.30
CA TRP A 31 13.18 -4.98 -4.52
C TRP A 31 13.03 -5.54 -3.11
N VAL A 32 14.14 -6.02 -2.55
CA VAL A 32 14.25 -6.42 -1.15
C VAL A 32 13.85 -5.28 -0.20
N LEU A 33 13.10 -5.60 0.85
CA LEU A 33 12.47 -4.63 1.75
C LEU A 33 13.47 -3.70 2.46
N ASP A 34 14.69 -4.15 2.71
CA ASP A 34 15.79 -3.36 3.28
C ASP A 34 16.20 -2.18 2.39
N ARG A 35 15.93 -2.26 1.07
CA ARG A 35 16.19 -1.19 0.09
C ARG A 35 14.99 -0.27 -0.11
N VAL A 36 13.80 -0.65 0.34
CA VAL A 36 12.56 0.10 0.11
C VAL A 36 12.16 0.83 1.37
N LYS A 37 12.58 2.09 1.49
CA LYS A 37 11.94 3.05 2.40
C LYS A 37 10.85 3.78 1.64
N ALA A 38 9.67 3.18 1.54
CA ALA A 38 8.50 3.95 1.13
C ALA A 38 8.25 4.99 2.22
N GLY A 39 8.37 6.29 1.90
CA GLY A 39 8.15 7.39 2.86
C GLY A 39 6.71 7.51 3.38
N TYR A 40 5.89 6.48 3.15
CA TYR A 40 4.49 6.38 3.53
C TYR A 40 4.34 5.32 4.61
N ALA A 41 3.40 5.53 5.54
CA ALA A 41 2.96 4.50 6.49
C ALA A 41 2.04 3.47 5.80
N ALA A 42 2.47 2.92 4.68
CA ALA A 42 1.74 1.91 3.91
C ALA A 42 2.42 0.53 4.06
N PRO A 43 1.66 -0.56 4.20
CA PRO A 43 2.22 -1.91 4.14
C PRO A 43 2.96 -2.13 2.81
N VAL A 44 4.04 -2.92 2.86
CA VAL A 44 4.83 -3.29 1.67
C VAL A 44 4.81 -4.81 1.52
N LEU A 45 4.46 -5.30 0.32
CA LEU A 45 4.59 -6.70 -0.09
C LEU A 45 5.76 -6.85 -1.07
N GLN A 46 6.71 -7.70 -0.73
CA GLN A 46 7.83 -8.03 -1.61
C GLN A 46 7.41 -9.12 -2.60
N LYS A 47 7.74 -8.94 -3.87
CA LYS A 47 7.55 -9.91 -4.94
C LYS A 47 8.75 -10.88 -5.00
N PRO A 48 8.54 -12.16 -5.37
CA PRO A 48 7.22 -12.78 -5.53
C PRO A 48 6.54 -13.01 -4.18
N PHE A 49 5.22 -12.89 -4.15
CA PHE A 49 4.38 -13.17 -2.99
C PHE A 49 3.36 -14.26 -3.35
N ASP A 50 2.83 -14.94 -2.35
CA ASP A 50 1.71 -15.87 -2.54
C ASP A 50 0.44 -15.09 -3.01
N PRO A 51 -0.36 -15.62 -3.95
CA PRO A 51 -1.57 -14.94 -4.45
C PRO A 51 -2.60 -14.56 -3.37
N HIS A 52 -2.59 -15.20 -2.20
CA HIS A 52 -3.47 -14.86 -1.08
C HIS A 52 -2.96 -13.70 -0.23
N GLU A 53 -1.66 -13.39 -0.26
CA GLU A 53 -1.08 -12.29 0.53
C GLU A 53 -1.67 -10.91 0.17
N PRO A 54 -1.80 -10.52 -1.12
CA PRO A 54 -2.45 -9.26 -1.47
C PRO A 54 -3.90 -9.18 -1.00
N ALA A 55 -4.65 -10.28 -1.13
CA ALA A 55 -6.06 -10.33 -0.72
C ALA A 55 -6.20 -10.10 0.81
N ALA A 56 -5.36 -10.77 1.60
CA ALA A 56 -5.34 -10.61 3.05
C ALA A 56 -4.96 -9.18 3.47
N ALA A 57 -3.93 -8.61 2.83
CA ALA A 57 -3.46 -7.25 3.12
C ALA A 57 -4.53 -6.19 2.78
N ILE A 58 -5.19 -6.31 1.62
CA ILE A 58 -6.27 -5.40 1.21
C ILE A 58 -7.48 -5.51 2.15
N ALA A 59 -7.84 -6.73 2.56
CA ALA A 59 -8.92 -6.95 3.51
C ALA A 59 -8.62 -6.30 4.87
N ALA A 60 -7.37 -6.37 5.34
CA ALA A 60 -6.95 -5.71 6.57
C ALA A 60 -7.03 -4.16 6.47
N LEU A 61 -6.55 -3.58 5.37
CA LEU A 61 -6.65 -2.13 5.11
C LEU A 61 -8.10 -1.64 5.09
N THR A 62 -9.00 -2.41 4.49
CA THR A 62 -10.42 -2.05 4.39
C THR A 62 -11.11 -2.10 5.75
N ARG A 63 -10.81 -3.11 6.57
CA ARG A 63 -11.33 -3.23 7.93
C ARG A 63 -10.87 -2.08 8.82
N ALA A 64 -9.58 -1.74 8.80
CA ALA A 64 -9.04 -0.62 9.56
C ALA A 64 -9.79 0.69 9.24
N ARG A 65 -9.95 0.99 7.94
CA ARG A 65 -10.70 2.18 7.50
C ARG A 65 -12.18 2.17 7.93
N ALA A 66 -12.83 1.00 7.93
CA ALA A 66 -14.21 0.90 8.38
C ALA A 66 -14.35 1.21 9.87
N GLY A 67 -13.40 0.76 10.69
CA GLY A 67 -13.31 1.11 12.11
C GLY A 67 -13.12 2.61 12.34
N ASP A 68 -12.22 3.25 11.60
CA ASP A 68 -11.98 4.70 11.71
C ASP A 68 -13.20 5.56 11.36
N ARG A 69 -14.03 5.08 10.41
CA ARG A 69 -15.29 5.76 10.04
C ARG A 69 -16.39 5.58 11.09
N HIS A 70 -16.42 4.44 11.78
CA HIS A 70 -17.45 4.15 12.79
C HIS A 70 -17.19 4.89 14.11
N SER A 71 -15.93 5.24 14.40
CA SER A 71 -15.52 6.00 15.60
C SER A 71 -15.66 7.53 15.46
N ARG A 72 -16.17 8.02 14.32
CA ARG A 72 -16.32 9.46 14.00
C ARG A 72 -17.79 9.95 13.98
N ALA A 73 -18.72 9.14 14.46
CA ALA A 73 -20.14 9.49 14.66
C ALA A 73 -20.42 9.73 16.14
#